data_AF-A0A7Z1IL03-F1
#
_entry.id   AF-A0A7Z1IL03-F1
#
_cell.length_a   1.000
_cell.length_b   1.000
_cell.length_c   1.000
_cell.angle_alpha   90.00
_cell.angle_beta   90.00
_cell.angle_gamma   90.00
#
_symmetry.space_group_name_H-M   'P 1'
#
loop_
_entity.id
_entity.type
_entity.pdbx_description
1 polymer ?
#
loop_
_entity_poly.entity_id
_entity_poly.type
_entity_poly.pdbx_seq_one_letter_code
_entity_poly.pdbx_strand_id
1 'polypeptide(L)'
;MTTRQAYSDFLKRLKMEPPVECEFSVGDIVTFTNEYGVSFPGNKVIGFAADDEFYGRFIHLDKEAWWFPVRPAELTLECKASESR
;
A
#
# COMPACT_ATOMS: atom_id res chain seq x y z
N MET A 1 -23.54 -7.11 1.89
CA MET A 1 -22.62 -5.97 1.63
C MET A 1 -21.78 -6.35 0.43
N THR A 2 -21.91 -5.64 -0.69
CA THR A 2 -21.08 -5.89 -1.87
C THR A 2 -19.64 -5.45 -1.57
N THR A 3 -18.65 -6.21 -2.04
CA THR A 3 -17.20 -5.96 -1.85
C THR A 3 -16.77 -4.54 -2.20
N ARG A 4 -17.46 -3.89 -3.15
CA ARG A 4 -17.23 -2.48 -3.53
C ARG A 4 -17.51 -1.46 -2.43
N GLN A 5 -18.54 -1.68 -1.61
CA GLN A 5 -18.89 -0.72 -0.55
C GLN A 5 -17.83 -0.76 0.57
N ALA A 6 -17.43 -1.97 0.98
CA ALA A 6 -16.40 -2.17 1.99
C ALA A 6 -15.05 -1.56 1.56
N TYR A 7 -14.68 -1.68 0.28
CA TYR A 7 -13.47 -1.07 -0.27
C TYR A 7 -13.53 0.46 -0.20
N SER A 8 -14.64 1.07 -0.66
CA SER A 8 -14.80 2.53 -0.62
C SER A 8 -14.75 3.10 0.80
N ASP A 9 -15.39 2.42 1.75
CA ASP A 9 -15.38 2.85 3.15
C ASP A 9 -14.02 2.62 3.82
N PHE A 10 -13.27 1.61 3.39
CA PHE A 10 -11.90 1.40 3.83
C PHE A 10 -10.96 2.50 3.34
N LEU A 11 -11.03 2.88 2.06
CA LEU A 11 -10.20 3.96 1.51
C LEU A 11 -10.36 5.27 2.28
N LYS A 12 -11.57 5.59 2.75
CA LYS A 12 -11.83 6.79 3.56
C LYS A 12 -11.12 6.79 4.92
N ARG A 13 -10.71 5.62 5.41
CA ARG A 13 -10.02 5.46 6.71
C ARG A 13 -8.50 5.58 6.56
N LEU A 14 -7.96 5.41 5.35
CA LEU A 14 -6.54 5.48 5.09
C LEU A 14 -6.03 6.92 5.17
N LYS A 15 -4.75 7.05 5.52
CA LYS A 15 -4.00 8.31 5.52
C LYS A 15 -3.24 8.47 4.20
N MET A 16 -3.04 9.73 3.82
CA MET A 16 -2.22 10.09 2.65
C MET A 16 -0.73 10.15 2.99
N GLU A 17 -0.41 10.33 4.26
CA GLU A 17 0.95 10.40 4.78
C GLU A 17 1.25 9.14 5.59
N PRO A 18 2.47 8.58 5.48
CA PRO A 18 2.86 7.43 6.26
C PRO A 18 3.08 7.82 7.73
N PRO A 19 2.73 6.94 8.69
CA PRO A 19 2.97 7.18 10.12
C PRO A 19 4.46 7.19 10.48
N VAL A 20 5.29 6.55 9.65
CA VAL A 20 6.74 6.46 9.78
C VAL A 20 7.38 6.95 8.48
N GLU A 21 8.53 7.63 8.57
CA GLU A 21 9.26 8.09 7.40
C GLU A 21 9.58 6.90 6.47
N CYS A 22 9.09 6.98 5.23
CA CYS A 22 9.32 5.96 4.21
C CYS A 22 9.40 6.62 2.83
N GLU A 23 10.00 5.94 1.87
CA GLU A 23 10.17 6.47 0.51
C GLU A 23 8.90 6.46 -0.33
N PHE A 24 7.84 5.77 0.10
CA PHE A 24 6.63 5.54 -0.69
C PHE A 24 5.58 6.63 -0.50
N SER A 25 4.82 6.91 -1.55
CA SER A 25 3.70 7.85 -1.55
C SER A 25 2.44 7.23 -2.13
N VAL A 26 1.26 7.76 -1.76
CA VAL A 26 -0.01 7.31 -2.34
C VAL A 26 0.00 7.55 -3.85
N GLY A 27 -0.31 6.50 -4.60
CA GLY A 27 -0.27 6.51 -6.05
C GLY A 27 0.97 5.89 -6.67
N ASP A 28 2.03 5.63 -5.90
CA ASP A 28 3.22 4.93 -6.38
C ASP A 28 2.84 3.54 -6.89
N ILE A 29 3.49 3.12 -7.97
CA ILE A 29 3.42 1.75 -8.49
C ILE A 29 4.61 0.99 -7.95
N VAL A 30 4.34 -0.16 -7.34
CA VAL A 30 5.31 -0.98 -6.63
C VAL A 30 5.15 -2.46 -6.98
N THR A 31 6.27 -3.17 -6.94
CA THR A 31 6.28 -4.63 -6.87
C THR A 31 6.24 -5.03 -5.40
N PHE A 32 5.26 -5.86 -5.02
CA PHE A 32 5.19 -6.47 -3.70
C PHE A 32 5.81 -7.87 -3.75
N THR A 33 6.81 -8.13 -2.92
CA THR A 33 7.41 -9.45 -2.76
C THR A 33 7.05 -10.01 -1.39
N ASN A 34 6.37 -11.16 -1.36
CA ASN A 34 6.01 -11.81 -0.11
C ASN A 34 7.20 -12.54 0.53
N GLU A 35 7.02 -13.01 1.77
CA GLU A 35 8.05 -13.75 2.53
C GLU A 35 8.48 -15.08 1.86
N TYR A 36 7.68 -15.58 0.91
CA TYR A 36 8.00 -16.78 0.11
C TYR A 36 8.83 -16.46 -1.15
N GLY A 37 9.17 -15.18 -1.38
CA GLY A 37 9.93 -14.74 -2.56
C GLY A 37 9.10 -14.61 -3.83
N VAL A 38 7.77 -14.63 -3.73
CA VAL A 38 6.86 -14.42 -4.87
C VAL A 38 6.61 -12.93 -5.04
N SER A 39 6.91 -12.41 -6.22
CA SER A 39 6.76 -11.00 -6.58
C SER A 39 5.48 -10.75 -7.38
N PHE A 40 4.77 -9.69 -7.01
CA PHE A 40 3.54 -9.22 -7.63
C PHE A 40 3.78 -7.78 -8.11
N PRO A 41 4.09 -7.58 -9.40
CA PRO A 41 4.34 -6.26 -9.97
C PRO A 41 3.04 -5.48 -10.22
N GLY A 42 3.16 -4.16 -10.42
CA GLY A 42 2.06 -3.30 -10.86
C GLY A 42 1.03 -2.97 -9.77
N ASN A 43 1.35 -3.14 -8.49
CA ASN A 43 0.44 -2.79 -7.41
C ASN A 43 0.52 -1.30 -7.10
N LYS A 44 -0.63 -0.67 -6.88
CA LYS A 44 -0.70 0.76 -6.55
C LYS A 44 -0.79 0.97 -5.04
N VAL A 45 -0.04 1.92 -4.50
CA VAL A 45 -0.21 2.35 -3.10
C VAL A 45 -1.51 3.16 -2.98
N ILE A 46 -2.45 2.69 -2.17
CA ILE A 46 -3.77 3.31 -1.98
C ILE A 46 -3.86 4.17 -0.72
N GLY A 47 -2.92 4.03 0.20
CA GLY A 47 -2.89 4.78 1.44
C GLY A 47 -2.07 4.11 2.52
N PHE A 48 -2.03 4.77 3.67
CA PHE A 48 -1.29 4.31 4.84
C PHE A 48 -2.23 4.08 6.03
N ALA A 49 -1.87 3.14 6.90
CA ALA A 49 -2.50 2.96 8.20
C ALA A 49 -2.24 4.17 9.10
N ALA A 50 -3.05 4.33 10.15
CA ALA A 50 -2.89 5.43 11.10
C ALA A 50 -1.64 5.29 11.98
N ASP A 51 -1.19 4.06 12.18
CA ASP A 51 -0.06 3.66 13.01
C ASP A 51 0.66 2.47 12.35
N ASP A 52 1.81 2.09 12.92
CA ASP A 52 2.63 0.96 12.49
C ASP A 52 2.50 -0.26 13.43
N GLU A 53 1.45 -0.30 14.26
CA GLU A 53 1.23 -1.33 15.30
C GLU A 53 1.14 -2.75 14.72
N PHE A 54 0.86 -2.87 13.42
CA PHE A 54 0.83 -4.14 12.70
C PHE A 54 2.25 -4.62 12.30
N TYR A 55 3.17 -4.68 13.27
CA TYR A 55 4.55 -5.15 13.07
C TYR A 55 5.31 -4.37 11.97
N GLY A 56 5.14 -3.04 11.93
CA GLY A 56 5.77 -2.18 10.92
C GLY A 56 5.10 -2.24 9.54
N ARG A 57 3.93 -2.87 9.43
CA ARG A 57 3.11 -2.88 8.21
C ARG A 57 2.10 -1.76 8.29
N PHE A 58 2.28 -0.76 7.44
CA PHE A 58 1.38 0.39 7.37
C PHE A 58 1.03 0.78 5.94
N ILE A 59 1.59 0.14 4.91
CA ILE A 59 1.33 0.50 3.51
C ILE A 59 0.21 -0.38 2.97
N HIS A 60 -0.84 0.23 2.44
CA HIS A 60 -1.93 -0.50 1.77
C HIS A 60 -1.80 -0.43 0.25
N LEU A 61 -2.03 -1.57 -0.40
CA LEU A 61 -1.93 -1.74 -1.86
C LEU A 61 -3.28 -2.06 -2.48
N ASP A 62 -3.46 -1.66 -3.74
CA ASP A 62 -4.62 -1.99 -4.57
C ASP A 62 -4.55 -3.44 -5.10
N LYS A 63 -4.53 -4.41 -4.18
CA LYS A 63 -4.54 -5.84 -4.47
C LYS A 63 -5.79 -6.50 -3.87
N GLU A 64 -5.99 -7.79 -4.15
CA GLU A 64 -7.11 -8.57 -3.59
C GLU A 64 -7.19 -8.50 -2.05
N ALA A 65 -6.03 -8.42 -1.39
CA ALA A 65 -5.89 -8.24 0.06
C ALA A 65 -5.59 -6.77 0.44
N TRP A 66 -6.36 -5.81 -0.10
CA TRP A 66 -6.23 -4.36 0.18
C TRP A 66 -6.34 -4.00 1.67
N TRP A 67 -7.06 -4.81 2.45
CA TRP A 67 -7.25 -4.63 3.89
C TRP A 67 -6.01 -5.03 4.72
N PHE A 68 -5.04 -5.73 4.12
CA PHE A 68 -3.85 -6.21 4.82
C PHE A 68 -2.63 -5.36 4.43
N PRO A 69 -2.07 -4.58 5.37
CA PRO A 69 -0.93 -3.73 5.07
C PRO A 69 0.34 -4.57 4.87
N VAL A 70 1.33 -3.96 4.22
CA VAL A 70 2.65 -4.55 3.94
C VAL A 70 3.75 -3.66 4.48
N ARG A 71 4.95 -4.22 4.61
CA ARG A 71 6.13 -3.48 5.07
C ARG A 71 6.78 -2.74 3.89
N PRO A 72 7.42 -1.59 4.13
CA PRO A 72 8.25 -0.93 3.13
C PRO A 72 9.32 -1.86 2.55
N ALA A 73 9.94 -2.71 3.38
CA ALA A 73 10.97 -3.66 2.95
C ALA A 73 10.46 -4.80 2.03
N GLU A 74 9.15 -5.04 1.99
CA GLU A 74 8.51 -6.01 1.09
C GLU A 74 8.18 -5.37 -0.28
N LEU A 75 8.46 -4.07 -0.46
CA LEU A 75 8.13 -3.30 -1.65
C LEU A 75 9.38 -2.90 -2.41
N THR A 76 9.28 -2.96 -3.73
CA THR A 76 10.22 -2.35 -4.66
C THR A 76 9.48 -1.33 -5.49
N LEU A 77 9.97 -0.09 -5.52
CA LEU A 77 9.38 0.98 -6.31
C LEU A 77 9.56 0.71 -7.82
N GLU A 78 8.48 0.80 -8.59
CA GLU A 78 8.50 0.74 -10.05
C GLU A 78 8.40 2.15 -10.65
N CYS A 79 7.35 2.90 -10.26
CA CYS A 79 7.09 4.25 -10.75
C CYS A 79 6.59 5.14 -9.62
N LYS A 80 7.12 6.37 -9.53
CA LYS A 80 6.56 7.41 -8.65
C LYS A 80 5.24 7.95 -9.19
N ALA A 81 4.32 8.26 -8.28
CA ALA A 81 3.05 8.91 -8.60
C ALA A 81 3.22 10.26 -9.33
N SER A 82 4.37 10.92 -9.15
CA SER A 82 4.67 12.28 -9.63
C SER A 82 5.84 12.37 -10.62
N GLU A 83 6.11 11.32 -11.40
CA GLU A 83 6.98 11.42 -12.59
C GLU A 83 6.16 11.24 -13.87
N SER A 84 5.10 12.04 -14.02
CA SER A 84 4.58 12.40 -15.33
C SER A 84 5.07 13.82 -15.64
N ARG A 85 6.11 13.88 -16.46
CA ARG A 85 6.74 15.09 -16.98
C ARG A 85 5.82 15.86 -17.93
#